data_AF-A0A497I4B6-F1
#
_entry.id   AF-A0A497I4B6-F1
#
_cell.length_a   1.000
_cell.length_b   1.000
_cell.length_c   1.000
_cell.angle_alpha   90.00
_cell.angle_beta   90.00
_cell.angle_gamma   90.00
#
_symmetry.space_group_name_H-M   'P 1'
#
loop_
_entity.id
_entity.type
_entity.pdbx_description
1 polymer ?
#
loop_
_entity_poly.entity_id
_entity_poly.type
_entity_poly.pdbx_seq_one_letter_code
_entity_poly.pdbx_strand_id
1 'polypeptide(L)'
;MKSYWIKGGKRMAPGLSEKAYQYYLTNIENLLKKYKRLSAREISKLLQKHAPSNKYAPYVMRIQYFLRLLEKQGKVKKEYSNRAKCYIYIWNEKE
;
A
#
# COMPACT_ATOMS: atom_id res chain seq x y z
N MET A 1 0.72 -9.32 -24.08
CA MET A 1 0.42 -8.96 -22.67
C MET A 1 -0.54 -7.77 -22.67
N LYS A 2 -1.80 -7.96 -22.25
CA LYS A 2 -2.83 -6.89 -22.25
C LYS A 2 -2.65 -5.98 -21.03
N SER A 3 -2.36 -4.70 -21.27
CA SER A 3 -2.32 -3.65 -20.24
C SER A 3 -3.76 -3.20 -19.92
N TYR A 4 -4.23 -3.49 -18.71
CA TYR A 4 -5.53 -3.04 -18.24
C TYR A 4 -5.39 -1.63 -17.65
N TRP A 5 -6.09 -0.67 -18.25
CA TRP A 5 -6.15 0.72 -17.83
C TRP A 5 -7.34 0.91 -16.87
N ILE A 6 -7.14 1.60 -15.75
CA ILE A 6 -8.24 2.03 -14.87
C ILE A 6 -8.83 3.32 -15.47
N LYS A 7 -10.16 3.47 -15.48
CA LYS A 7 -10.84 4.76 -15.79
C LYS A 7 -10.23 5.85 -14.91
N GLY A 8 -9.46 6.77 -15.51
CA GLY A 8 -8.68 7.80 -14.79
C GLY A 8 -7.18 7.83 -15.10
N GLY A 9 -6.68 7.06 -16.07
CA GLY A 9 -5.36 7.28 -16.68
C GLY A 9 -4.13 6.87 -15.85
N LYS A 10 -4.29 6.24 -14.68
CA LYS A 10 -3.17 5.76 -13.87
C LYS A 10 -2.75 4.34 -14.32
N ARG A 11 -1.49 4.19 -14.76
CA ARG A 11 -0.89 2.88 -15.09
C ARG A 11 -0.93 1.95 -13.88
N MET A 12 -1.63 0.82 -13.99
CA MET A 12 -1.51 -0.30 -13.05
C MET A 12 -0.08 -0.86 -13.07
N ALA A 13 0.37 -1.40 -11.94
CA ALA A 13 1.55 -2.25 -11.92
C ALA A 13 1.34 -3.42 -12.91
N PRO A 14 2.28 -3.69 -13.82
CA PRO A 14 2.14 -4.79 -14.78
C PRO A 14 1.96 -6.12 -14.02
N GLY A 15 0.88 -6.84 -14.34
CA GLY A 15 0.57 -8.16 -13.79
C GLY A 15 -0.36 -8.20 -12.57
N LEU A 16 -0.85 -7.07 -12.05
CA LEU A 16 -1.90 -7.06 -11.03
C LEU A 16 -3.29 -7.05 -11.66
N SER A 17 -4.28 -7.67 -11.02
CA SER A 17 -5.70 -7.47 -11.36
C SER A 17 -6.26 -6.25 -10.61
N GLU A 18 -7.28 -5.59 -11.16
CA GLU A 18 -7.88 -4.40 -10.54
C GLU A 18 -8.42 -4.68 -9.13
N LYS A 19 -9.04 -5.86 -8.94
CA LYS A 19 -9.52 -6.33 -7.64
C LYS A 19 -8.38 -6.47 -6.62
N ALA A 20 -7.24 -7.03 -7.03
CA ALA A 20 -6.07 -7.14 -6.16
C ALA A 20 -5.51 -5.76 -5.80
N TYR A 21 -5.44 -4.85 -6.77
CA TYR A 21 -4.96 -3.48 -6.56
C TYR A 21 -5.83 -2.73 -5.54
N GLN A 22 -7.15 -2.74 -5.70
CA GLN A 22 -8.08 -2.11 -4.76
C GLN A 22 -8.01 -2.76 -3.38
N TYR A 23 -7.95 -4.10 -3.31
CA TYR A 23 -7.79 -4.83 -2.05
C TYR A 23 -6.56 -4.34 -1.27
N TYR A 24 -5.39 -4.21 -1.92
CA TYR A 24 -4.19 -3.74 -1.24
C TYR A 24 -4.28 -2.29 -0.76
N LEU A 25 -4.80 -1.39 -1.59
CA LEU A 25 -4.95 0.01 -1.20
C LEU A 25 -5.88 0.15 0.01
N THR A 26 -7.06 -0.46 -0.03
CA THR A 26 -8.05 -0.38 1.05
C THR A 26 -7.51 -0.98 2.35
N ASN A 27 -6.83 -2.12 2.29
CA ASN A 27 -6.27 -2.73 3.49
C ASN A 27 -5.08 -1.94 4.07
N ILE A 28 -4.20 -1.37 3.23
CA ILE A 28 -3.12 -0.50 3.71
C ILE A 28 -3.70 0.73 4.40
N GLU A 29 -4.70 1.38 3.80
CA GLU A 29 -5.39 2.53 4.40
C GLU A 29 -6.04 2.15 5.74
N ASN A 30 -6.76 1.02 5.81
CA ASN A 30 -7.38 0.55 7.05
C ASN A 30 -6.36 0.23 8.15
N LEU A 31 -5.22 -0.38 7.81
CA LEU A 31 -4.14 -0.66 8.75
C LEU A 31 -3.54 0.64 9.28
N LEU A 32 -3.27 1.62 8.42
CA LEU A 32 -2.74 2.91 8.83
C LEU A 32 -3.74 3.71 9.68
N LYS A 33 -5.05 3.63 9.38
CA LYS A 33 -6.09 4.22 10.25
C LYS A 33 -6.13 3.58 11.63
N LYS A 34 -6.03 2.25 11.69
CA LYS A 34 -6.11 1.50 12.96
C LYS A 34 -4.88 1.72 13.85
N TYR A 35 -3.69 1.68 13.27
CA TYR A 35 -2.42 1.69 14.02
C TYR A 35 -1.73 3.06 14.06
N LYS A 36 -2.26 4.06 13.34
CA LYS A 36 -1.74 5.45 13.19
C LYS A 36 -0.37 5.56 12.51
N ARG A 37 0.62 4.75 12.91
CA ARG A 37 1.99 4.71 12.36
C ARG A 37 2.45 3.25 12.24
N LEU A 38 2.87 2.85 11.03
CA LEU A 38 3.42 1.52 10.77
C LEU A 38 4.62 1.59 9.83
N SER A 39 5.63 0.76 10.05
CA SER A 39 6.69 0.56 9.06
C SER A 39 6.22 -0.30 7.89
N ALA A 40 6.87 -0.19 6.73
CA ALA A 40 6.53 -1.01 5.55
C ALA A 40 6.58 -2.51 5.85
N ARG A 41 7.47 -2.94 6.75
CA ARG A 41 7.60 -4.33 7.19
C ARG A 41 6.41 -4.78 8.03
N GLU A 42 5.92 -3.94 8.93
CA GLU A 42 4.74 -4.23 9.74
C GLU A 42 3.48 -4.31 8.89
N ILE A 43 3.31 -3.36 7.96
CA ILE A 43 2.18 -3.39 7.01
C ILE A 43 2.22 -4.69 6.19
N SER A 44 3.40 -5.08 5.70
CA SER A 44 3.59 -6.35 4.98
C SER A 44 3.19 -7.58 5.81
N LYS A 45 3.68 -7.68 7.06
CA LYS A 45 3.31 -8.78 7.97
C LYS A 45 1.82 -8.84 8.27
N LEU A 46 1.20 -7.69 8.55
CA LEU A 46 -0.24 -7.61 8.85
C LEU A 46 -1.07 -7.98 7.62
N LEU A 47 -0.68 -7.54 6.43
CA LEU A 47 -1.33 -7.95 5.19
C LEU A 47 -1.17 -9.44 4.92
N GLN A 48 -0.01 -10.06 5.20
CA GLN A 48 0.15 -11.51 5.06
C GLN A 48 -0.78 -12.28 6.00
N LYS A 49 -0.93 -11.82 7.24
CA LYS A 49 -1.81 -12.44 8.24
C LYS A 49 -3.29 -12.37 7.84
N HIS A 50 -3.69 -11.28 7.16
CA HIS A 50 -5.08 -11.04 6.77
C HIS A 50 -5.40 -11.41 5.31
N ALA A 51 -4.39 -11.67 4.47
CA ALA A 51 -4.61 -12.02 3.08
C ALA A 51 -5.19 -13.44 2.99
N PRO A 52 -6.39 -13.62 2.40
CA PRO A 52 -6.95 -14.94 2.18
C PRO A 52 -6.08 -15.67 1.14
N SER A 53 -5.41 -16.72 1.59
CA SER A 53 -4.76 -17.84 0.87
C SER A 53 -4.26 -17.56 -0.56
N ASN A 54 -2.92 -17.63 -0.74
CA ASN A 54 -2.09 -17.76 -1.96
C ASN A 54 -2.33 -16.84 -3.19
N LYS A 55 -3.54 -16.34 -3.42
CA LYS A 55 -3.93 -15.55 -4.60
C LYS A 55 -3.36 -14.14 -4.60
N TYR A 56 -3.10 -13.59 -3.41
CA TYR A 56 -2.57 -12.24 -3.24
C TYR A 56 -1.13 -12.22 -2.68
N ALA A 57 -0.69 -13.31 -2.04
CA ALA A 57 0.67 -13.49 -1.51
C ALA A 57 1.84 -12.94 -2.38
N PRO A 58 1.89 -13.15 -3.71
CA PRO A 58 3.00 -12.63 -4.55
C PRO A 58 3.09 -11.09 -4.59
N TYR A 59 2.02 -10.37 -4.26
CA TYR A 59 1.98 -8.91 -4.33
C TYR A 59 2.35 -8.22 -3.03
N VAL A 60 2.44 -8.95 -1.91
CA VAL A 60 2.97 -8.40 -0.66
C VAL A 60 4.41 -7.93 -0.84
N MET A 61 5.22 -8.62 -1.67
CA MET A 61 6.58 -8.18 -2.02
C MET A 61 6.61 -6.82 -2.74
N ARG A 62 5.49 -6.39 -3.32
CA ARG A 62 5.35 -5.09 -3.99
C ARG A 62 4.80 -4.00 -3.05
N ILE A 63 4.77 -4.21 -1.73
CA ILE A 63 4.28 -3.19 -0.78
C ILE A 63 4.93 -1.83 -0.99
N GLN A 64 6.24 -1.80 -1.27
CA GLN A 64 6.98 -0.57 -1.54
C GLN A 64 6.40 0.21 -2.73
N TYR A 65 5.90 -0.49 -3.77
CA TYR A 65 5.25 0.14 -4.90
C TYR A 65 3.91 0.78 -4.52
N PHE A 66 3.06 0.08 -3.76
CA PHE A 66 1.78 0.63 -3.29
C PHE A 66 1.98 1.83 -2.37
N LEU A 67 2.95 1.75 -1.45
CA LEU A 67 3.30 2.85 -0.57
C LEU A 67 3.80 4.07 -1.35
N ARG A 68 4.63 3.85 -2.38
CA ARG A 68 5.09 4.93 -3.27
C ARG A 68 3.94 5.53 -4.08
N LEU A 69 2.96 4.73 -4.50
CA LEU A 69 1.76 5.25 -5.17
C LEU A 69 0.91 6.11 -4.24
N LEU A 70 0.68 5.65 -3.01
CA LEU A 70 -0.07 6.40 -1.99
C LEU A 70 0.64 7.71 -1.63
N GLU A 71 1.98 7.69 -1.53
CA GLU A 71 2.82 8.87 -1.31
C GLU A 71 2.72 9.86 -2.48
N LYS A 72 2.79 9.39 -3.73
CA LYS A 72 2.55 10.22 -4.93
C LYS A 72 1.14 10.80 -5.00
N GLN A 73 0.16 10.14 -4.37
CA GLN A 73 -1.21 10.64 -4.28
C GLN A 73 -1.42 11.62 -3.11
N GLY A 74 -0.37 11.91 -2.32
CA GLY A 74 -0.46 12.76 -1.13
C GLY A 74 -1.20 12.12 0.04
N LYS A 75 -1.56 10.83 -0.04
CA LYS A 75 -2.37 10.14 0.98
C LYS A 75 -1.58 9.69 2.20
N VAL A 76 -0.28 9.44 2.03
CA VAL A 76 0.59 8.97 3.10
C VAL A 76 1.91 9.71 3.07
N LYS A 77 2.51 9.92 4.25
CA LYS A 77 3.87 10.44 4.39
C LYS A 77 4.75 9.44 5.12
N LYS A 78 6.06 9.62 4.95
CA LYS A 78 7.09 8.86 5.65
C LYS A 78 7.75 9.74 6.69
N GLU A 79 7.85 9.23 7.90
CA GLU A 79 8.57 9.85 9.01
C GLU A 79 9.76 8.97 9.38
N TYR A 80 10.93 9.58 9.45
CA TYR A 80 12.16 8.89 9.84
C TYR A 80 12.41 9.22 11.31
N SER A 81 12.15 8.26 12.20
CA SER A 81 12.38 8.45 13.63
C SER A 81 13.88 8.39 13.99
N ASN A 82 14.68 7.70 13.18
CA ASN A 82 16.15 7.59 13.27
C ASN A 82 16.70 7.09 11.92
N ARG A 83 18.04 7.09 11.73
CA ARG A 83 18.72 6.59 10.50
C ARG A 83 18.28 5.19 10.02
N ALA A 84 17.67 4.38 10.89
CA ALA A 84 17.26 3.00 10.62
C ALA A 84 15.73 2.75 10.54
N LYS A 85 14.88 3.69 10.98
CA LYS A 85 13.42 3.44 11.10
C LYS A 85 12.60 4.45 10.33
N CYS A 86 11.90 3.96 9.30
CA CYS A 86 10.92 4.70 8.51
C CYS A 86 9.51 4.24 8.88
N TYR A 87 8.71 5.15 9.41
CA TYR A 87 7.29 4.96 9.69
C TYR A 87 6.47 5.58 8.57
N ILE A 88 5.34 4.96 8.26
CA ILE A 88 4.35 5.44 7.29
C ILE A 88 3.08 5.74 8.06
N TYR A 89 2.45 6.85 7.73
CA TYR A 89 1.19 7.29 8.31
C TYR A 89 0.34 7.96 7.24
N ILE A 90 -0.98 7.98 7.45
CA ILE A 90 -1.89 8.71 6.58
C ILE A 90 -1.65 10.20 6.81
N TRP A 91 -1.42 10.92 5.72
CA TRP A 91 -1.32 12.35 5.70
C TRP A 91 -2.68 12.90 5.29
N ASN A 92 -3.38 13.53 6.23
CA ASN A 92 -4.56 14.31 5.95
C ASN A 92 -4.14 15.77 6.02
N GLU A 93 -4.16 16.50 4.90
CA GLU A 93 -3.96 17.97 4.91
C GLU A 93 -5.13 18.73 5.58
N LYS A 94 -6.17 18.01 6.02
CA LYS A 94 -7.42 18.57 6.54
C LYS A 94 -7.60 18.44 8.06
N GLU A 95 -6.55 18.16 8.81
CA GLU A 95 -6.56 18.23 10.28
C GLU A 95 -5.63 19.32 10.78
#